data_AF-A0A8S0XYJ0-F1
#
_entry.id   AF-A0A8S0XYJ0-F1
#
_cell.length_a   1.000
_cell.length_b   1.000
_cell.length_c   1.000
_cell.angle_alpha   90.00
_cell.angle_beta   90.00
_cell.angle_gamma   90.00
#
_symmetry.space_group_name_H-M   'P 1'
#
loop_
_entity.id
_entity.type
_entity.pdbx_description
1 polymer ?
#
loop_
_entity_poly.entity_id
_entity_poly.type
_entity_poly.pdbx_seq_one_letter_code
_entity_poly.pdbx_strand_id
1 'polypeptide(L)'
;MDNLTKLKSDRFHFLRALFEATGGRQLSPVNMWTLGKQLGFPGDYTEGIVEYLVEESLVQYFALGGEIVITHNGVVQVEQAISKPDQPTKYFPPINIINVQNMVGSQIQQGNDNSTQTGTFSLPDPAVLASFIDELKSKIPELNLDAEKLQELNSEIITVEAQSKSSKPKYTIIKECLKSIRNILEGTAGSIAASALLAKLALFGS
;
A
#
# COMPACT_ATOMS: atom_id res chain seq x y z
N MET A 1 22.98 -10.24 -2.78
CA MET A 1 23.16 -9.30 -3.91
C MET A 1 24.58 -8.76 -3.85
N ASP A 2 25.32 -8.79 -4.95
CA ASP A 2 26.68 -8.21 -4.97
C ASP A 2 26.63 -6.66 -4.90
N ASN A 3 27.75 -6.04 -4.47
CA ASN A 3 27.81 -4.61 -4.20
C ASN A 3 27.56 -3.74 -5.46
N LEU A 4 27.96 -4.23 -6.64
CA LEU A 4 27.78 -3.51 -7.91
C LEU A 4 26.31 -3.52 -8.34
N THR A 5 25.64 -4.66 -8.21
CA THR A 5 24.21 -4.82 -8.52
C THR A 5 23.38 -3.94 -7.60
N LYS A 6 23.70 -3.87 -6.31
CA LYS A 6 23.05 -2.96 -5.36
C LYS A 6 23.21 -1.50 -5.80
N LEU A 7 24.45 -1.08 -6.09
CA LEU A 7 24.74 0.30 -6.51
C LEU A 7 23.99 0.69 -7.79
N LYS A 8 23.91 -0.20 -8.79
CA LYS A 8 23.12 0.06 -10.00
C LYS A 8 21.62 0.13 -9.73
N SER A 9 21.11 -0.68 -8.79
CA SER A 9 19.72 -0.62 -8.33
C SER A 9 19.43 0.72 -7.66
N ASP A 10 20.30 1.19 -6.78
CA ASP A 10 20.12 2.46 -6.06
C ASP A 10 20.14 3.66 -7.02
N ARG A 11 21.03 3.65 -8.02
CA ARG A 11 21.05 4.65 -9.10
C ARG A 11 19.73 4.68 -9.88
N PHE A 12 19.18 3.51 -10.20
CA PHE A 12 17.87 3.41 -10.84
C PHE A 12 16.75 3.97 -9.96
N HIS A 13 16.71 3.57 -8.68
CA HIS A 13 15.71 4.05 -7.72
C HIS A 13 15.73 5.57 -7.60
N PHE A 14 16.93 6.16 -7.54
CA PHE A 14 17.09 7.61 -7.52
C PHE A 14 16.55 8.28 -8.78
N LEU A 15 16.98 7.82 -9.97
CA LEU A 15 16.54 8.40 -11.24
C LEU A 15 15.02 8.25 -11.45
N ARG A 16 14.46 7.10 -11.07
CA ARG A 16 13.02 6.85 -11.12
C ARG A 16 12.26 7.77 -10.17
N ALA A 17 12.73 7.95 -8.94
CA ALA A 17 12.08 8.86 -7.99
C ALA A 17 12.10 10.31 -8.50
N LEU A 18 13.20 10.74 -9.16
CA LEU A 18 13.27 12.04 -9.82
C LEU A 18 12.29 12.14 -11.00
N PHE A 19 12.18 11.10 -11.82
CA PHE A 19 11.21 11.02 -12.91
C PHE A 19 9.77 11.16 -12.38
N GLU A 20 9.41 10.42 -11.32
CA GLU A 20 8.09 10.47 -10.69
C GLU A 20 7.80 11.84 -10.08
N ALA A 21 8.76 12.44 -9.36
CA ALA A 21 8.62 13.76 -8.73
C ALA A 21 8.43 14.90 -9.75
N THR A 22 9.03 14.77 -10.93
CA THR A 22 8.94 15.77 -12.01
C THR A 22 7.80 15.51 -12.99
N GLY A 23 7.24 14.30 -13.00
CA GLY A 23 6.39 13.80 -14.08
C GLY A 23 7.13 13.72 -15.42
N GLY A 24 8.45 13.48 -15.39
CA GLY A 24 9.32 13.47 -16.57
C GLY A 24 9.63 14.86 -17.18
N ARG A 25 9.22 15.96 -16.53
CA ARG A 25 9.43 17.32 -17.04
C ARG A 25 10.85 17.82 -16.74
N GLN A 26 11.58 18.19 -17.79
CA GLN A 26 12.99 18.60 -17.72
C GLN A 26 13.22 19.98 -17.08
N LEU A 27 12.18 20.83 -17.03
CA LEU A 27 12.25 22.17 -16.43
C LEU A 27 11.64 22.21 -15.01
N SER A 28 11.69 21.07 -14.31
CA SER A 28 11.14 20.93 -12.95
C SER A 28 12.27 20.59 -11.99
N PRO A 29 12.97 21.58 -11.39
CA PRO A 29 14.07 21.32 -10.48
C PRO A 29 13.59 20.63 -9.20
N VAL A 30 14.35 19.65 -8.74
CA VAL A 30 14.12 18.91 -7.48
C VAL A 30 15.41 18.93 -6.67
N ASN A 31 15.31 19.09 -5.36
CA ASN A 31 16.49 19.06 -4.49
C ASN A 31 16.97 17.62 -4.25
N MET A 32 18.21 17.32 -4.62
CA MET A 32 18.76 15.96 -4.58
C MET A 32 18.88 15.39 -3.17
N TRP A 33 19.19 16.21 -2.18
CA TRP A 33 19.33 15.80 -0.78
C TRP A 33 17.99 15.39 -0.18
N THR A 34 16.93 16.13 -0.54
CA THR A 34 15.57 15.82 -0.12
C THR A 34 15.14 14.47 -0.71
N LEU A 35 15.42 14.25 -2.00
CA LEU A 35 15.11 12.99 -2.68
C LEU A 35 15.92 11.81 -2.12
N GLY A 36 17.22 11.99 -1.90
CA GLY A 36 18.09 10.97 -1.29
C GLY A 36 17.61 10.58 0.12
N LYS A 37 17.24 11.56 0.95
CA LYS A 37 16.67 11.32 2.28
C LYS A 37 15.37 10.52 2.23
N GLN A 38 14.49 10.79 1.26
CA GLN A 38 13.25 10.01 1.07
C GLN A 38 13.54 8.55 0.71
N LEU A 39 14.63 8.29 0.00
CA LEU A 39 15.10 6.95 -0.36
C LEU A 39 15.94 6.29 0.74
N GLY A 40 16.19 6.97 1.86
CA GLY A 40 17.03 6.47 2.95
C GLY A 40 18.53 6.49 2.64
N PHE A 41 18.95 7.27 1.65
CA PHE A 41 20.35 7.40 1.25
C PHE A 41 21.08 8.45 2.10
N PRO A 42 22.24 8.11 2.70
CA PRO A 42 23.13 9.09 3.32
C PRO A 42 23.55 10.20 2.34
N GLY A 43 24.02 11.34 2.86
CA GLY A 43 24.40 12.48 2.03
C GLY A 43 25.53 12.15 1.05
N ASP A 44 26.69 11.74 1.55
CA ASP A 44 27.83 11.29 0.75
C ASP A 44 27.45 10.22 -0.29
N TYR A 45 26.60 9.26 0.10
CA TYR A 45 26.10 8.24 -0.83
C TYR A 45 25.18 8.82 -1.92
N THR A 46 24.31 9.76 -1.57
CA THR A 46 23.43 10.47 -2.50
C THR A 46 24.25 11.26 -3.52
N GLU A 47 25.28 11.97 -3.05
CA GLU A 47 26.18 12.74 -3.89
C GLU A 47 26.85 11.86 -4.95
N GLY A 48 27.45 10.74 -4.55
CA GLY A 48 28.07 9.80 -5.48
C GLY A 48 27.09 9.15 -6.47
N ILE A 49 25.82 8.97 -6.10
CA ILE A 49 24.77 8.55 -7.05
C ILE A 49 24.50 9.64 -8.08
N VAL A 50 24.31 10.89 -7.64
CA VAL A 50 24.00 12.01 -8.53
C VAL A 50 25.16 12.31 -9.46
N GLU A 51 26.40 12.34 -8.95
CA GLU A 51 27.61 12.53 -9.75
C GLU A 51 27.65 11.55 -10.93
N TYR A 52 27.45 10.25 -10.66
CA TYR A 52 27.40 9.23 -11.71
C TYR A 52 26.29 9.49 -12.73
N LEU A 53 25.08 9.84 -12.28
CA LEU A 53 23.96 10.12 -13.18
C LEU A 53 24.18 11.38 -14.02
N VAL A 54 24.92 12.36 -13.49
CA VAL A 54 25.32 13.57 -14.21
C VAL A 54 26.39 13.27 -15.25
N GLU A 55 27.41 12.47 -14.91
CA GLU A 55 28.44 12.02 -15.85
C GLU A 55 27.83 11.24 -17.03
N GLU A 56 26.82 10.41 -16.76
CA GLU A 56 26.07 9.68 -17.81
C GLU A 56 25.01 10.53 -18.53
N SER A 57 24.93 11.83 -18.22
CA SER A 57 23.98 12.78 -18.81
C SER A 57 22.50 12.39 -18.62
N LEU A 58 22.18 11.66 -17.56
CA LEU A 58 20.81 11.29 -17.17
C LEU A 58 20.17 12.35 -16.28
N VAL A 59 20.99 13.10 -15.55
CA VAL A 59 20.63 14.20 -14.65
C VAL A 59 21.54 15.40 -14.92
N GLN A 60 21.10 16.60 -14.59
CA GLN A 60 21.93 17.81 -14.63
C GLN A 60 21.73 18.65 -13.37
N TYR A 61 22.80 19.30 -12.91
CA TYR A 61 22.71 20.33 -11.87
C TYR A 61 22.03 21.58 -12.43
N PHE A 62 21.08 22.10 -11.66
CA PHE A 62 20.33 23.30 -12.00
C PHE A 62 20.78 24.51 -11.18
N ALA A 63 21.06 24.33 -9.90
CA ALA A 63 21.56 25.38 -9.01
C ALA A 63 22.49 24.83 -7.92
N LEU A 64 23.21 25.74 -7.26
CA LEU A 64 24.26 25.43 -6.28
C LEU A 64 23.73 24.86 -4.96
N GLY A 65 22.41 24.85 -4.73
CA GLY A 65 21.76 24.28 -3.54
C GLY A 65 21.50 22.77 -3.61
N GLY A 66 21.97 22.10 -4.67
CA GLY A 66 21.69 20.69 -4.95
C GLY A 66 20.39 20.48 -5.73
N GLU A 67 19.86 21.52 -6.37
CA GLU A 67 18.77 21.39 -7.33
C GLU A 67 19.27 20.70 -8.59
N ILE A 68 18.55 19.66 -9.00
CA ILE A 68 18.82 18.86 -10.19
C ILE A 68 17.58 18.76 -11.07
N VAL A 69 17.79 18.54 -12.37
CA VAL A 69 16.74 18.24 -13.34
C VAL A 69 17.04 16.94 -14.06
N ILE A 70 15.99 16.21 -14.43
CA ILE A 70 16.11 15.02 -15.28
C ILE A 70 16.31 15.46 -16.73
N THR A 71 17.22 14.81 -17.46
CA THR A 71 17.41 15.06 -18.90
C THR A 71 16.45 14.23 -19.73
N HIS A 72 16.34 14.52 -21.03
CA HIS A 72 15.60 13.65 -21.95
C HIS A 72 16.14 12.20 -21.93
N ASN A 73 17.46 12.03 -21.89
CA ASN A 73 18.09 10.71 -21.83
C ASN A 73 17.71 9.99 -20.53
N GLY A 74 17.71 10.70 -19.39
CA GLY A 74 17.25 10.17 -18.11
C GLY A 74 15.81 9.64 -18.18
N VAL A 75 14.90 10.42 -18.78
CA VAL A 75 13.50 10.00 -19.01
C VAL A 75 13.44 8.71 -19.83
N VAL A 76 14.11 8.68 -20.98
CA VAL A 76 14.09 7.52 -21.88
C VAL A 76 14.62 6.27 -21.19
N GLN A 77 15.68 6.38 -20.38
CA GLN A 77 16.24 5.22 -19.66
C GLN A 77 15.27 4.67 -18.61
N VAL A 78 14.53 5.55 -17.90
CA VAL A 78 13.51 5.13 -16.94
C VAL A 78 12.36 4.42 -17.65
N GLU A 79 11.84 5.00 -18.74
CA GLU A 79 10.76 4.39 -19.53
C GLU A 79 11.17 3.03 -20.10
N GLN A 80 12.41 2.91 -20.60
CA GLN A 80 12.95 1.63 -21.09
C GLN A 80 12.98 0.57 -19.99
N ALA A 81 13.54 0.90 -18.82
CA ALA A 81 13.62 -0.02 -17.69
C ALA A 81 12.24 -0.47 -17.19
N ILE A 82 11.25 0.45 -17.18
CA ILE A 82 9.87 0.12 -16.77
C ILE A 82 9.15 -0.72 -17.82
N SER A 83 9.39 -0.47 -19.11
CA SER A 83 8.73 -1.19 -20.22
C SER A 83 9.21 -2.63 -20.38
N LYS A 84 10.44 -2.93 -19.94
CA LYS A 84 11.08 -4.25 -20.01
C LYS A 84 11.75 -4.60 -18.68
N PRO A 85 10.97 -4.81 -17.61
CA PRO A 85 11.50 -4.96 -16.25
C PRO A 85 12.37 -6.20 -16.08
N ASP A 86 12.17 -7.23 -16.91
CA ASP A 86 12.94 -8.48 -16.91
C ASP A 86 14.30 -8.37 -17.62
N GLN A 87 14.60 -7.24 -18.28
CA GLN A 87 15.82 -7.04 -19.05
C GLN A 87 16.68 -5.91 -18.49
N PRO A 88 18.02 -6.04 -18.51
CA PRO A 88 18.89 -4.93 -18.18
C PRO A 88 18.78 -3.84 -19.26
N THR A 89 18.93 -2.58 -18.83
CA THR A 89 19.25 -1.48 -19.74
C THR A 89 20.76 -1.28 -19.81
N LYS A 90 21.22 -0.26 -20.53
CA LYS A 90 22.64 0.13 -20.54
C LYS A 90 23.16 0.43 -19.13
N TYR A 91 22.33 1.03 -18.27
CA TYR A 91 22.74 1.57 -16.98
C TYR A 91 22.19 0.82 -15.78
N PHE A 92 21.05 0.14 -15.94
CA PHE A 92 20.28 -0.42 -14.84
C PHE A 92 20.08 -1.94 -14.99
N PRO A 93 20.10 -2.69 -13.88
CA PRO A 93 19.78 -4.11 -13.91
C PRO A 93 18.28 -4.33 -14.22
N PRO A 94 17.86 -5.58 -14.50
CA PRO A 94 16.44 -5.93 -14.45
C PRO A 94 15.86 -5.53 -13.10
N ILE A 95 14.61 -5.07 -13.11
CA ILE A 95 13.90 -4.58 -11.93
C ILE A 95 12.65 -5.42 -11.68
N ASN A 96 12.37 -5.71 -10.41
CA ASN A 96 11.09 -6.26 -10.01
C ASN A 96 10.14 -5.11 -9.70
N ILE A 97 9.02 -5.03 -10.42
CA ILE A 97 7.97 -4.04 -10.16
C ILE A 97 6.79 -4.75 -9.51
N ILE A 98 6.43 -4.38 -8.27
CA ILE A 98 5.14 -4.74 -7.68
C ILE A 98 4.19 -3.56 -7.91
N ASN A 99 3.13 -3.79 -8.65
CA ASN A 99 2.00 -2.86 -8.68
C ASN A 99 0.96 -3.32 -7.66
N VAL A 100 0.71 -2.51 -6.63
CA VAL A 100 -0.30 -2.79 -5.60
C VAL A 100 -1.33 -1.68 -5.60
N GLN A 101 -2.57 -2.00 -5.99
CA GLN A 101 -3.67 -1.03 -5.94
C GLN A 101 -4.39 -1.07 -4.58
N ASN A 102 -4.78 -2.25 -4.12
CA ASN A 102 -5.36 -2.47 -2.78
C ASN A 102 -4.66 -3.66 -2.12
N MET A 103 -4.17 -3.49 -0.90
CA MET A 103 -3.55 -4.55 -0.10
C MET A 103 -4.26 -4.65 1.25
N VAL A 104 -4.94 -5.77 1.50
CA VAL A 104 -5.61 -6.03 2.77
C VAL A 104 -5.21 -7.41 3.24
N GLY A 105 -4.53 -7.49 4.39
CA GLY A 105 -4.12 -8.77 4.96
C GLY A 105 -3.12 -9.56 4.09
N SER A 106 -2.39 -8.90 3.19
CA SER A 106 -1.48 -9.57 2.26
C SER A 106 -0.04 -9.48 2.74
N GLN A 107 0.72 -10.53 2.48
CA GLN A 107 2.17 -10.53 2.62
C GLN A 107 2.76 -10.57 1.22
N ILE A 108 3.67 -9.66 0.91
CA ILE A 108 4.42 -9.67 -0.34
C ILE A 108 5.87 -9.97 0.01
N GLN A 109 6.37 -11.07 -0.54
CA GLN A 109 7.79 -11.41 -0.47
C GLN A 109 8.37 -11.40 -1.89
N GLN A 110 9.43 -10.64 -2.09
CA GLN A 110 10.19 -10.60 -3.34
C GLN A 110 11.67 -10.80 -3.08
N GLY A 111 12.33 -11.58 -3.94
CA GLY A 111 13.77 -11.84 -3.86
C GLY A 111 14.17 -12.49 -2.54
N ASN A 112 13.66 -13.70 -2.26
CA ASN A 112 14.01 -14.41 -1.04
C ASN A 112 15.37 -15.12 -1.13
N ASP A 113 16.05 -15.18 0.02
CA ASP A 113 17.09 -16.16 0.33
C ASP A 113 16.68 -16.78 1.66
N ASN A 114 15.98 -17.92 1.60
CA ASN A 114 15.46 -18.68 2.76
C ASN A 114 14.73 -17.87 3.85
N SER A 115 14.05 -16.78 3.48
CA SER A 115 13.31 -15.95 4.45
C SER A 115 11.87 -16.45 4.62
N THR A 116 11.44 -16.64 5.86
CA THR A 116 10.03 -16.91 6.20
C THR A 116 9.38 -15.64 6.71
N GLN A 117 8.32 -15.18 6.04
CA GLN A 117 7.48 -14.10 6.55
C GLN A 117 6.28 -14.71 7.26
N THR A 118 6.06 -14.33 8.52
CA THR A 118 4.88 -14.67 9.29
C THR A 118 4.16 -13.38 9.63
N GLY A 119 2.87 -13.30 9.33
CA GLY A 119 2.03 -12.15 9.60
C GLY A 119 0.88 -12.61 10.47
N THR A 120 0.79 -12.01 11.65
CA THR A 120 -0.25 -12.30 12.63
C THR A 120 -1.38 -11.32 12.42
N PHE A 121 -2.48 -11.77 11.82
CA PHE A 121 -3.73 -11.02 11.76
C PHE A 121 -4.52 -11.34 13.02
N SER A 122 -4.29 -10.60 14.09
CA SER A 122 -5.02 -10.77 15.33
C SER A 122 -6.45 -10.27 15.17
N LEU A 123 -7.40 -11.05 15.65
CA LEU A 123 -8.77 -10.57 15.86
C LEU A 123 -8.72 -9.41 16.87
N PRO A 124 -9.60 -8.40 16.76
CA PRO A 124 -10.03 -7.68 17.94
C PRO A 124 -10.56 -8.68 18.97
N ASP A 125 -10.41 -8.36 20.24
CA ASP A 125 -10.82 -9.22 21.35
C ASP A 125 -12.19 -9.90 21.08
N PRO A 126 -12.29 -11.25 21.12
CA PRO A 126 -13.54 -11.96 20.89
C PRO A 126 -14.71 -11.44 21.72
N ALA A 127 -14.45 -10.91 22.91
CA ALA A 127 -15.47 -10.28 23.75
C ALA A 127 -16.04 -9.00 23.11
N VAL A 128 -15.18 -8.20 22.47
CA VAL A 128 -15.57 -6.97 21.77
C VAL A 128 -16.41 -7.33 20.53
N LEU A 129 -16.03 -8.36 19.77
CA LEU A 129 -16.81 -8.84 18.63
C LEU A 129 -18.18 -9.36 19.03
N ALA A 130 -18.27 -10.16 20.10
CA ALA A 130 -19.54 -10.64 20.62
C ALA A 130 -20.45 -9.49 21.04
N SER A 131 -19.92 -8.52 21.80
CA SER A 131 -20.70 -7.34 22.24
C SER A 131 -21.24 -6.50 21.08
N PHE A 132 -20.47 -6.37 19.99
CA PHE A 132 -20.92 -5.68 18.80
C PHE A 132 -22.05 -6.41 18.09
N ILE A 133 -21.96 -7.74 17.97
CA ILE A 133 -23.02 -8.54 17.34
C ILE A 133 -24.32 -8.48 18.14
N ASP A 134 -24.25 -8.52 19.47
CA ASP A 134 -25.44 -8.40 20.33
C ASP A 134 -26.09 -7.02 20.19
N GLU A 135 -25.29 -5.96 20.16
CA GLU A 135 -25.79 -4.60 19.93
C GLU A 135 -26.40 -4.45 18.53
N LEU A 136 -25.74 -4.97 17.50
CA LEU A 136 -26.25 -4.98 16.12
C LEU A 136 -27.63 -5.63 16.08
N LYS A 137 -27.77 -6.84 16.66
CA LYS A 137 -29.05 -7.56 16.76
C LYS A 137 -30.14 -6.72 17.43
N SER A 138 -29.82 -6.06 18.55
CA SER A 138 -30.79 -5.23 19.28
C SER A 138 -31.31 -4.05 18.46
N LYS A 139 -30.48 -3.52 17.56
CA LYS A 139 -30.76 -2.32 16.77
C LYS A 139 -31.31 -2.61 15.38
N ILE A 140 -31.34 -3.88 14.93
CA ILE A 140 -31.95 -4.28 13.64
C ILE A 140 -33.33 -3.65 13.40
N PRO A 141 -34.27 -3.65 14.38
CA PRO A 141 -35.59 -3.06 14.18
C PRO A 141 -35.57 -1.55 13.88
N GLU A 142 -34.53 -0.84 14.34
CA GLU A 142 -34.37 0.61 14.16
C GLU A 142 -33.70 0.98 12.81
N LEU A 143 -33.22 -0.02 12.05
CA LEU A 143 -32.53 0.19 10.78
C LEU A 143 -33.48 0.32 9.58
N ASN A 144 -34.77 0.02 9.74
CA ASN A 144 -35.79 0.06 8.68
C ASN A 144 -35.32 -0.58 7.36
N LEU A 145 -34.68 -1.75 7.47
CA LEU A 145 -34.15 -2.50 6.33
C LEU A 145 -35.28 -3.12 5.51
N ASP A 146 -35.09 -3.19 4.20
CA ASP A 146 -35.91 -4.02 3.33
C ASP A 146 -35.67 -5.53 3.62
N ALA A 147 -36.57 -6.39 3.14
CA ALA A 147 -36.53 -7.81 3.43
C ALA A 147 -35.25 -8.50 2.91
N GLU A 148 -34.68 -8.01 1.81
CA GLU A 148 -33.48 -8.55 1.18
C GLU A 148 -32.24 -8.24 2.01
N LYS A 149 -32.02 -6.96 2.35
CA LYS A 149 -30.92 -6.52 3.22
C LYS A 149 -31.02 -7.09 4.62
N LEU A 150 -32.23 -7.27 5.15
CA LEU A 150 -32.43 -7.92 6.44
C LEU A 150 -32.00 -9.39 6.40
N GLN A 151 -32.33 -10.11 5.32
CA GLN A 151 -31.92 -11.49 5.15
C GLN A 151 -30.40 -11.62 4.98
N GLU A 152 -29.79 -10.72 4.20
CA GLU A 152 -28.35 -10.64 4.02
C GLU A 152 -27.64 -10.36 5.35
N LEU A 153 -28.07 -9.33 6.07
CA LEU A 153 -27.52 -8.95 7.39
C LEU A 153 -27.58 -10.12 8.38
N ASN A 154 -28.71 -10.83 8.45
CA ASN A 154 -28.85 -11.98 9.34
C ASN A 154 -27.91 -13.13 8.95
N SER A 155 -27.68 -13.35 7.66
CA SER A 155 -26.76 -14.37 7.17
C SER A 155 -25.31 -14.06 7.56
N GLU A 156 -24.90 -12.79 7.47
CA GLU A 156 -23.58 -12.34 7.91
C GLU A 156 -23.40 -12.49 9.42
N ILE A 157 -24.42 -12.10 10.20
CA ILE A 157 -24.42 -12.26 11.67
C ILE A 157 -24.22 -13.72 12.07
N ILE A 158 -24.98 -14.65 11.48
CA ILE A 158 -24.86 -16.09 11.76
C ILE A 158 -23.44 -16.58 11.45
N THR A 159 -22.86 -16.11 10.34
CA THR A 159 -21.50 -16.49 9.93
C THR A 159 -20.46 -15.98 10.92
N VAL A 160 -20.55 -14.71 11.35
CA VAL A 160 -19.65 -14.14 12.35
C VAL A 160 -19.76 -14.86 13.69
N GLU A 161 -20.98 -15.20 14.14
CA GLU A 161 -21.19 -15.95 15.38
C GLU A 161 -20.59 -17.36 15.32
N ALA A 162 -20.77 -18.05 14.19
CA ALA A 162 -20.20 -19.37 13.98
C ALA A 162 -18.66 -19.34 14.00
N GLN A 163 -18.07 -18.32 13.35
CA GLN A 163 -16.62 -18.13 13.38
C GLN A 163 -16.12 -17.78 14.79
N SER A 164 -16.84 -16.94 15.54
CA SER A 164 -16.47 -16.52 16.89
C SER A 164 -16.49 -17.66 17.92
N LYS A 165 -17.35 -18.67 17.72
CA LYS A 165 -17.45 -19.87 18.57
C LYS A 165 -16.50 -21.00 18.16
N SER A 166 -15.83 -20.88 17.00
CA SER A 166 -14.89 -21.88 16.51
C SER A 166 -13.62 -21.90 17.35
N SER A 167 -13.05 -23.09 17.58
CA SER A 167 -11.73 -23.24 18.19
C SER A 167 -10.60 -22.73 17.30
N LYS A 168 -10.87 -22.51 16.01
CA LYS A 168 -9.96 -21.94 15.01
C LYS A 168 -10.75 -20.98 14.10
N PRO A 169 -11.05 -19.75 14.56
CA PRO A 169 -11.79 -18.76 13.77
C PRO A 169 -11.03 -18.42 12.48
N LYS A 170 -11.73 -18.39 11.34
CA LYS A 170 -11.17 -17.94 10.07
C LYS A 170 -11.31 -16.42 9.97
N TYR A 171 -10.24 -15.70 10.27
CA TYR A 171 -10.21 -14.23 10.28
C TYR A 171 -10.72 -13.59 8.99
N THR A 172 -10.31 -14.11 7.83
CA THR A 172 -10.74 -13.61 6.52
C THR A 172 -12.26 -13.64 6.35
N ILE A 173 -12.93 -14.66 6.90
CA ILE A 173 -14.38 -14.77 6.84
C ILE A 173 -15.02 -13.71 7.73
N ILE A 174 -14.57 -13.57 8.99
CA ILE A 174 -15.09 -12.55 9.91
C ILE A 174 -14.94 -11.15 9.29
N LYS A 175 -13.78 -10.86 8.70
CA LYS A 175 -13.53 -9.56 8.07
C LYS A 175 -14.46 -9.27 6.90
N GLU A 176 -14.66 -10.23 6.00
CA GLU A 176 -15.56 -10.01 4.85
C GLU A 176 -17.02 -9.86 5.30
N CYS A 177 -17.46 -10.62 6.30
CA CYS A 177 -18.79 -10.46 6.88
C CYS A 177 -18.97 -9.07 7.52
N LEU A 178 -17.98 -8.59 8.30
CA LEU A 178 -18.04 -7.25 8.89
C LEU A 178 -18.06 -6.13 7.84
N LYS A 179 -17.38 -6.34 6.71
CA LYS A 179 -17.41 -5.41 5.57
C LYS A 179 -18.77 -5.42 4.87
N SER A 180 -19.37 -6.59 4.69
CA SER A 180 -20.74 -6.73 4.18
C SER A 180 -21.74 -6.01 5.10
N ILE A 181 -21.67 -6.24 6.42
CA ILE A 181 -22.47 -5.53 7.44
C ILE A 181 -22.28 -4.02 7.32
N ARG A 182 -21.04 -3.54 7.18
CA ARG A 182 -20.75 -2.11 6.98
C ARG A 182 -21.47 -1.56 5.75
N ASN A 183 -21.37 -2.22 4.60
CA ASN A 183 -22.00 -1.75 3.36
C ASN A 183 -23.53 -1.63 3.51
N ILE A 184 -24.16 -2.60 4.20
CA ILE A 184 -25.59 -2.57 4.49
C ILE A 184 -25.93 -1.36 5.37
N LEU A 185 -25.16 -1.12 6.44
CA LEU A 185 -25.36 0.01 7.34
C LEU A 185 -25.14 1.36 6.65
N GLU A 186 -24.13 1.49 5.79
CA GLU A 186 -23.90 2.69 4.98
C GLU A 186 -25.07 2.97 4.01
N GLY A 187 -25.73 1.92 3.53
CA GLY A 187 -26.93 2.00 2.70
C GLY A 187 -28.21 2.45 3.44
N THR A 188 -28.17 2.61 4.77
CA THR A 188 -29.31 3.07 5.60
C THR A 188 -29.20 4.54 5.99
N ALA A 189 -29.15 5.41 4.98
CA ALA A 189 -29.03 6.86 5.15
C ALA A 189 -30.10 7.41 6.11
N GLY A 190 -29.68 8.11 7.17
CA GLY A 190 -30.58 8.77 8.13
C GLY A 190 -30.90 7.99 9.41
N SER A 191 -30.47 6.73 9.55
CA SER A 191 -30.61 6.01 10.82
C SER A 191 -29.50 6.40 11.82
N ILE A 192 -29.90 6.94 12.97
CA ILE A 192 -29.00 7.22 14.10
C ILE A 192 -28.38 5.91 14.61
N ALA A 193 -29.16 4.83 14.62
CA ALA A 193 -28.70 3.50 15.00
C ALA A 193 -27.59 3.01 14.06
N ALA A 194 -27.76 3.18 12.75
CA ALA A 194 -26.74 2.83 11.77
C ALA A 194 -25.44 3.62 11.98
N SER A 195 -25.54 4.93 12.22
CA SER A 195 -24.38 5.79 12.47
C SER A 195 -23.60 5.36 13.72
N ALA A 196 -24.30 5.01 14.80
CA ALA A 196 -23.68 4.49 16.02
C ALA A 196 -23.00 3.13 15.81
N LEU A 197 -23.64 2.23 15.05
CA LEU A 197 -23.08 0.92 14.71
C LEU A 197 -21.84 1.05 13.82
N LEU A 198 -21.85 1.95 12.83
CA LEU A 198 -20.70 2.23 11.97
C LEU A 198 -19.50 2.76 12.76
N ALA A 199 -19.72 3.65 13.72
CA ALA A 199 -18.66 4.17 14.59
C ALA A 199 -17.99 3.06 15.42
N LYS A 200 -18.77 2.09 15.91
CA LYS A 200 -18.23 0.91 16.61
C LYS A 200 -17.56 -0.07 15.65
N LEU A 201 -18.11 -0.26 14.45
CA LEU A 201 -17.55 -1.14 13.42
C LEU A 201 -16.16 -0.66 12.98
N ALA A 202 -15.89 0.65 13.03
CA ALA A 202 -14.55 1.22 12.79
C ALA A 202 -13.46 0.68 13.75
N LEU A 203 -13.83 0.22 14.95
CA LEU A 203 -12.90 -0.37 15.92
C LEU A 203 -12.38 -1.76 15.49
N PHE A 204 -13.03 -2.40 14.51
CA PHE A 204 -12.66 -3.72 14.00
C PHE A 204 -11.69 -3.67 12.81
N GLY A 205 -11.29 -2.46 12.39
CA GLY A 205 -10.31 -2.24 11.33
C GLY A 205 -10.91 -2.33 9.91
N SER A 206 -10.81 -1.22 9.18
CA SER A 206 -10.82 -1.17 7.71
C SER A 206 -9.56 -1.84 7.15
#